data_AF-A0A3E0VNN6-F1
#
_entry.id   AF-A0A3E0VNN6-F1
#
_cell.length_a   1.000
_cell.length_b   1.000
_cell.length_c   1.000
_cell.angle_alpha   90.00
_cell.angle_beta   90.00
_cell.angle_gamma   90.00
#
_symmetry.space_group_name_H-M   'P 1'
#
loop_
_entity.id
_entity.type
_entity.pdbx_description
1 polymer ?
#
loop_
_entity_poly.entity_id
_entity_poly.type
_entity_poly.pdbx_seq_one_letter_code
_entity_poly.pdbx_strand_id
1 'polypeptide(L)'
;MPRLIVVGSGIAGLIVAIEASRTHSVTLVTKAELGESNTRYAQGGIAAAVFPDDTVASHIADTLAAGAGLCRPEAVEVLCAEGPARIRDLIRLGVEFDRAGAGAGEAPGAGVGAGAGDGSPVEADAHRDPTDGLARGLEAAHGFPRILHAGGDATGAVVERALVRAVRLTASTVLEDTFVADLLVENGRVAGVHTVSTTGERQVLRAEAVVLASGGAGQLYSHTTNPRVTTGDGVAAAYRAGARLADLEFLQFHPTSMDAPGNFLVSEAVRGEGAVLVDEQGVRFMPQVHPDAELAPRDVVARAIAERMSRQGGRPVFLDATGLAAGELGAGFFAARFPSIFEECRRNGIDPATQPIPVTPAAHYWMGGVETDVWGRTSLPGLFAVGEVACTGVHGANRLASNSLLESVVFAWRAVQALAKGPTSLQAGPAEAIWVPSVGLADGSAGLGFSRDALQQLMWDAVGVHRDGARLTAALAQLDAWAAEQASGAAWAAERASGADRREQAAPFGALEDDNLLLLAQLITRSALARRESRGAHFRSDVPGTDEAQRHHLVTRSEPKVLVSP
;
A
#
# COMPACT_ATOMS: atom_id res chain seq x y z
N MET A 1 -27.86 -16.53 -1.47
CA MET A 1 -26.85 -15.74 -2.22
C MET A 1 -25.51 -16.45 -2.11
N PRO A 2 -24.68 -16.46 -3.16
CA PRO A 2 -23.31 -16.96 -3.10
C PRO A 2 -22.52 -16.35 -1.95
N ARG A 3 -21.66 -17.13 -1.29
CA ARG A 3 -20.82 -16.63 -0.18
C ARG A 3 -19.51 -16.06 -0.70
N LEU A 4 -19.19 -14.84 -0.29
CA LEU A 4 -17.92 -14.17 -0.56
C LEU A 4 -17.22 -13.83 0.76
N ILE A 5 -15.93 -14.10 0.83
CA ILE A 5 -15.06 -13.59 1.91
C ILE A 5 -14.16 -12.50 1.34
N VAL A 6 -14.12 -11.36 2.02
CA VAL A 6 -13.19 -10.26 1.74
C VAL A 6 -12.20 -10.17 2.89
N VAL A 7 -10.91 -10.18 2.59
CA VAL A 7 -9.82 -10.16 3.59
C VAL A 7 -9.10 -8.81 3.54
N GLY A 8 -9.30 -7.99 4.56
CA GLY A 8 -8.75 -6.65 4.69
C GLY A 8 -9.77 -5.55 4.44
N SER A 9 -9.72 -4.50 5.27
CA SER A 9 -10.68 -3.39 5.30
C SER A 9 -10.08 -2.05 4.85
N GLY A 10 -9.04 -2.08 4.03
CA GLY A 10 -8.64 -0.89 3.25
C GLY A 10 -9.67 -0.54 2.18
N ILE A 11 -9.49 0.59 1.49
CA ILE A 11 -10.41 1.10 0.46
C ILE A 11 -10.85 0.05 -0.56
N ALA A 12 -9.93 -0.80 -1.04
CA ALA A 12 -10.25 -1.87 -1.98
C ALA A 12 -11.24 -2.89 -1.37
N GLY A 13 -10.95 -3.37 -0.16
CA GLY A 13 -11.80 -4.35 0.54
C GLY A 13 -13.16 -3.77 0.91
N LEU A 14 -13.22 -2.51 1.35
CA LEU A 14 -14.48 -1.84 1.65
C LEU A 14 -15.34 -1.67 0.39
N ILE A 15 -14.77 -1.27 -0.75
CA ILE A 15 -15.49 -1.17 -2.03
C ILE A 15 -16.02 -2.54 -2.46
N VAL A 16 -15.19 -3.58 -2.40
CA VAL A 16 -15.64 -4.96 -2.71
C VAL A 16 -16.79 -5.36 -1.81
N ALA A 17 -16.68 -5.13 -0.49
CA ALA A 17 -17.71 -5.52 0.46
C ALA A 17 -19.05 -4.80 0.19
N ILE A 18 -19.02 -3.49 -0.08
CA ILE A 18 -20.22 -2.69 -0.39
C ILE A 18 -20.89 -3.18 -1.67
N GLU A 19 -20.13 -3.26 -2.76
CA GLU A 19 -20.69 -3.48 -4.08
C GLU A 19 -21.05 -4.96 -4.31
N ALA A 20 -20.28 -5.90 -3.76
CA ALA A 20 -20.61 -7.33 -3.83
C ALA A 20 -21.84 -7.71 -2.98
N SER A 21 -22.16 -6.96 -1.92
CA SER A 21 -23.33 -7.23 -1.06
C SER A 21 -24.68 -7.16 -1.82
N ARG A 22 -24.70 -6.59 -3.03
CA ARG A 22 -25.89 -6.62 -3.91
C ARG A 22 -26.20 -7.98 -4.51
N THR A 23 -25.19 -8.86 -4.58
CA THR A 23 -25.28 -10.16 -5.28
C THR A 23 -24.79 -11.33 -4.45
N HIS A 24 -24.00 -11.07 -3.40
CA HIS A 24 -23.35 -12.05 -2.54
C HIS A 24 -23.70 -11.82 -1.07
N SER A 25 -23.66 -12.89 -0.26
CA SER A 25 -23.56 -12.76 1.19
C SER A 25 -22.08 -12.58 1.54
N VAL A 26 -21.73 -11.38 2.03
CA VAL A 26 -20.35 -10.95 2.23
C VAL A 26 -19.96 -11.06 3.70
N THR A 27 -18.87 -11.78 3.97
CA THR A 27 -18.12 -11.71 5.23
C THR A 27 -16.84 -10.92 5.00
N LEU A 28 -16.71 -9.76 5.64
CA LEU A 28 -15.48 -8.99 5.67
C LEU A 28 -14.68 -9.38 6.92
N VAL A 29 -13.41 -9.75 6.74
CA VAL A 29 -12.49 -10.13 7.81
C VAL A 29 -11.34 -9.12 7.85
N THR A 30 -11.03 -8.58 9.02
CA THR A 30 -9.90 -7.66 9.20
C THR A 30 -9.15 -7.95 10.50
N LYS A 31 -7.82 -7.77 10.44
CA LYS A 31 -6.89 -8.14 11.52
C LYS A 31 -7.02 -7.25 12.75
N ALA A 32 -7.53 -6.03 12.58
CA ALA A 32 -7.70 -5.04 13.64
C ALA A 32 -9.11 -4.42 13.54
N GLU A 33 -9.31 -3.24 14.11
CA GLU A 33 -10.52 -2.46 13.90
C GLU A 33 -10.72 -2.11 12.42
N LEU A 34 -11.97 -1.94 12.00
CA LEU A 34 -12.39 -1.80 10.61
C LEU A 34 -11.72 -0.61 9.89
N GLY A 35 -11.48 0.49 10.61
CA GLY A 35 -10.81 1.68 10.08
C GLY A 35 -9.28 1.62 10.08
N GLU A 36 -8.65 0.62 10.72
CA GLU A 36 -7.20 0.55 10.87
C GLU A 36 -6.54 -0.07 9.62
N SER A 37 -6.10 0.79 8.70
CA SER A 37 -5.41 0.39 7.46
C SER A 37 -4.61 1.55 6.85
N ASN A 38 -3.73 1.25 5.88
CA ASN A 38 -3.03 2.25 5.05
C ASN A 38 -3.97 3.33 4.49
N THR A 39 -5.22 2.99 4.19
CA THR A 39 -6.18 3.93 3.60
C THR A 39 -6.43 5.12 4.51
N ARG A 40 -6.60 4.91 5.81
CA ARG A 40 -6.93 5.98 6.77
C ARG A 40 -5.84 7.07 6.83
N TYR A 41 -4.59 6.66 6.65
CA TYR A 41 -3.41 7.54 6.78
C TYR A 41 -2.98 8.20 5.46
N ALA A 42 -3.70 7.99 4.36
CA ALA A 42 -3.36 8.62 3.09
C ALA A 42 -3.61 10.14 3.12
N GLN A 43 -2.56 10.94 2.89
CA GLN A 43 -2.63 12.40 2.99
C GLN A 43 -2.87 13.13 1.68
N GLY A 44 -2.13 12.79 0.62
CA GLY A 44 -2.14 13.47 -0.68
C GLY A 44 -3.54 13.47 -1.30
N GLY A 45 -3.83 12.51 -2.17
CA GLY A 45 -5.19 12.40 -2.66
C GLY A 45 -5.41 11.22 -3.59
N ILE A 46 -6.43 11.36 -4.43
CA ILE A 46 -6.74 10.40 -5.48
C ILE A 46 -6.55 11.12 -6.82
N ALA A 47 -5.64 10.61 -7.65
CA ALA A 47 -5.43 11.14 -8.99
C ALA A 47 -6.58 10.72 -9.91
N ALA A 48 -7.19 11.63 -10.66
CA ALA A 48 -8.13 11.30 -11.73
C ALA A 48 -8.29 12.46 -12.72
N ALA A 49 -8.29 12.15 -14.02
CA ALA A 49 -8.52 13.13 -15.08
C ALA A 49 -10.02 13.51 -15.18
N VAL A 50 -10.50 14.29 -14.21
CA VAL A 50 -11.90 14.78 -14.13
C VAL A 50 -12.04 16.26 -14.52
N PHE A 51 -10.92 16.97 -14.74
CA PHE A 51 -10.91 18.40 -15.01
C PHE A 51 -10.86 18.71 -16.52
N PRO A 52 -11.47 19.82 -17.00
CA PRO A 52 -11.59 20.12 -18.43
C PRO A 52 -10.28 20.34 -19.19
N ASP A 53 -9.22 20.72 -18.48
CA ASP A 53 -7.87 21.00 -19.00
C ASP A 53 -6.92 19.79 -18.91
N ASP A 54 -7.43 18.64 -18.49
CA ASP A 54 -6.69 17.40 -18.35
C ASP A 54 -7.35 16.28 -19.17
N THR A 55 -6.64 15.17 -19.40
CA THR A 55 -7.13 14.05 -20.20
C THR A 55 -6.75 12.69 -19.61
N VAL A 56 -7.51 11.66 -19.96
CA VAL A 56 -7.11 10.27 -19.67
C VAL A 56 -5.77 9.94 -20.33
N ALA A 57 -5.52 10.44 -21.54
CA ALA A 57 -4.28 10.19 -22.27
C ALA A 57 -3.04 10.78 -21.57
N SER A 58 -3.14 11.99 -21.01
CA SER A 58 -2.05 12.57 -20.21
C SER A 58 -1.84 11.78 -18.91
N HIS A 59 -2.90 11.29 -18.25
CA HIS A 59 -2.76 10.44 -17.05
C HIS A 59 -2.04 9.13 -17.35
N ILE A 60 -2.37 8.51 -18.49
CA ILE A 60 -1.70 7.31 -18.99
C ILE A 60 -0.22 7.61 -19.22
N ALA A 61 0.11 8.71 -19.89
CA ALA A 61 1.49 9.11 -20.17
C ALA A 61 2.31 9.29 -18.89
N ASP A 62 1.78 10.03 -17.91
CA ASP A 62 2.44 10.23 -16.61
C ASP A 62 2.66 8.89 -15.89
N THR A 63 1.66 8.01 -15.90
CA THR A 63 1.73 6.70 -15.23
C THR A 63 2.76 5.78 -15.89
N LEU A 64 2.78 5.70 -17.23
CA LEU A 64 3.75 4.92 -17.99
C LEU A 64 5.18 5.43 -17.79
N ALA A 65 5.37 6.75 -17.77
CA ALA A 65 6.66 7.37 -17.53
C ALA A 65 7.18 7.07 -16.12
N ALA A 66 6.32 7.21 -15.10
CA ALA A 66 6.66 6.92 -13.71
C ALA A 66 7.04 5.45 -13.48
N GLY A 67 6.38 4.51 -14.17
CA GLY A 67 6.60 3.06 -14.02
C GLY A 67 7.88 2.50 -14.65
N ALA A 68 8.75 3.37 -15.20
CA ALA A 68 10.08 3.06 -15.70
C ALA A 68 10.13 1.87 -16.69
N GLY A 69 9.13 1.80 -17.57
CA GLY A 69 9.07 0.84 -18.69
C GLY A 69 8.57 -0.56 -18.32
N LEU A 70 8.06 -0.77 -17.10
CA LEU A 70 7.49 -2.05 -16.67
C LEU A 70 5.99 -2.01 -16.39
N CYS A 71 5.30 -0.91 -16.67
CA CYS A 71 3.85 -0.90 -16.64
C CYS A 71 3.27 -1.91 -17.65
N ARG A 72 2.22 -2.63 -17.28
CA ARG A 72 1.34 -3.31 -18.24
C ARG A 72 0.39 -2.28 -18.85
N PRO A 73 0.49 -1.95 -20.16
CA PRO A 73 -0.29 -0.84 -20.74
C PRO A 73 -1.80 -0.98 -20.58
N GLU A 74 -2.34 -2.20 -20.70
CA GLU A 74 -3.77 -2.47 -20.49
C GLU A 74 -4.22 -2.10 -19.07
N ALA A 75 -3.41 -2.39 -18.04
CA ALA A 75 -3.74 -2.03 -16.67
C ALA A 75 -3.73 -0.52 -16.45
N VAL A 76 -2.80 0.20 -17.09
CA VAL A 76 -2.72 1.67 -17.04
C VAL A 76 -3.91 2.31 -17.76
N GLU A 77 -4.28 1.79 -18.92
CA GLU A 77 -5.45 2.25 -19.66
C GLU A 77 -6.73 2.08 -18.83
N VAL A 78 -6.93 0.90 -18.23
CA VAL A 78 -8.07 0.64 -17.33
C VAL A 78 -8.08 1.60 -16.15
N LEU A 79 -6.94 1.76 -15.46
CA LEU A 79 -6.81 2.65 -14.30
C LEU A 79 -7.25 4.08 -14.65
N CYS A 80 -6.67 4.65 -15.70
CA CYS A 80 -6.87 6.05 -16.07
C CYS A 80 -8.22 6.30 -16.73
N ALA A 81 -8.71 5.38 -17.57
CA ALA A 81 -9.98 5.54 -18.27
C ALA A 81 -11.20 5.36 -17.35
N GLU A 82 -11.12 4.43 -16.39
CA GLU A 82 -12.23 4.21 -15.46
C GLU A 82 -12.19 5.17 -14.27
N GLY A 83 -11.01 5.67 -13.90
CA GLY A 83 -10.80 6.53 -12.73
C GLY A 83 -11.83 7.64 -12.54
N PRO A 84 -12.16 8.45 -13.56
CA PRO A 84 -13.18 9.50 -13.46
C PRO A 84 -14.56 9.00 -13.02
N ALA A 85 -15.00 7.82 -13.47
CA ALA A 85 -16.26 7.23 -13.04
C ALA A 85 -16.18 6.80 -11.57
N ARG A 86 -15.03 6.25 -11.16
CA ARG A 86 -14.78 5.80 -9.79
C ARG A 86 -14.77 6.94 -8.76
N ILE A 87 -14.32 8.13 -9.14
CA ILE A 87 -14.44 9.33 -8.30
C ILE A 87 -15.92 9.67 -8.04
N ARG A 88 -16.76 9.66 -9.08
CA ARG A 88 -18.20 9.91 -8.93
C ARG A 88 -18.88 8.86 -8.06
N ASP A 89 -18.45 7.61 -8.18
CA ASP A 89 -18.93 6.54 -7.33
C ASP A 89 -18.53 6.73 -5.85
N LEU A 90 -17.31 7.22 -5.55
CA LEU A 90 -16.92 7.58 -4.17
C LEU A 90 -17.79 8.71 -3.61
N ILE A 91 -18.07 9.74 -4.42
CA ILE A 91 -18.98 10.82 -4.02
C ILE A 91 -20.38 10.27 -3.71
N ARG A 92 -20.89 9.35 -4.54
CA ARG A 92 -22.16 8.64 -4.29
C ARG A 92 -22.16 7.83 -3.00
N LEU A 93 -21.01 7.33 -2.56
CA LEU A 93 -20.83 6.62 -1.30
C LEU A 93 -20.61 7.56 -0.09
N GLY A 94 -20.69 8.88 -0.29
CA GLY A 94 -20.61 9.88 0.77
C GLY A 94 -19.21 10.44 1.02
N VAL A 95 -18.28 10.28 0.08
CA VAL A 95 -16.98 10.97 0.16
C VAL A 95 -17.16 12.43 -0.25
N GLU A 96 -16.82 13.34 0.66
CA GLU A 96 -16.85 14.78 0.42
C GLU A 96 -15.45 15.28 0.07
N PHE A 97 -15.18 15.48 -1.23
CA PHE A 97 -13.93 16.10 -1.69
C PHE A 97 -13.96 17.62 -1.50
N ASP A 98 -12.79 18.21 -1.25
CA ASP A 98 -12.61 19.64 -1.06
C ASP A 98 -13.03 20.42 -2.32
N ARG A 99 -13.60 21.62 -2.13
CA ARG A 99 -14.06 22.49 -3.23
C ARG A 99 -13.16 23.70 -3.43
N ALA A 100 -12.99 24.09 -4.68
CA ALA A 100 -12.25 25.30 -5.04
C ALA A 100 -12.98 26.55 -4.52
N GLY A 101 -12.23 27.48 -3.90
CA GLY A 101 -12.79 28.73 -3.38
C GLY A 101 -13.42 28.66 -1.98
N ALA A 102 -13.54 27.46 -1.39
CA ALA A 102 -13.66 27.36 0.06
C ALA A 102 -12.30 27.78 0.63
N GLY A 103 -12.20 29.00 1.16
CA GLY A 103 -10.94 29.51 1.69
C GLY A 103 -10.36 28.52 2.69
N ALA A 104 -9.04 28.34 2.67
CA ALA A 104 -8.34 27.42 3.56
C ALA A 104 -8.40 27.84 5.07
N GLY A 105 -9.35 28.70 5.44
CA GLY A 105 -9.54 29.26 6.79
C GLY A 105 -10.86 28.91 7.48
N GLU A 106 -11.75 28.11 6.87
CA GLU A 106 -12.91 27.58 7.60
C GLU A 106 -12.64 26.13 8.02
N ALA A 107 -12.03 25.97 9.20
CA ALA A 107 -12.10 24.71 9.91
C ALA A 107 -13.57 24.29 10.06
N PRO A 108 -13.93 23.01 9.92
CA PRO A 108 -15.28 22.57 10.22
C PRO A 108 -15.53 22.85 11.70
N GLY A 109 -16.27 23.92 11.98
CA GLY A 109 -16.63 24.30 13.34
C GLY A 109 -17.36 23.15 14.00
N ALA A 110 -16.86 22.73 15.16
CA ALA A 110 -17.63 21.98 16.13
C ALA A 110 -18.85 22.84 16.51
N GLY A 111 -19.99 22.59 15.86
CA GLY A 111 -21.18 23.41 15.99
C GLY A 111 -22.41 22.65 15.52
N VAL A 112 -22.89 21.72 16.34
CA VAL A 112 -24.29 21.30 16.28
C VAL A 112 -25.14 22.48 16.79
N GLY A 113 -25.37 23.45 15.91
CA GLY A 113 -26.29 24.56 16.13
C GLY A 113 -27.61 24.24 15.46
N ALA A 114 -28.62 23.87 16.26
CA ALA A 114 -30.01 23.76 15.81
C ALA A 114 -30.54 25.15 15.43
N GLY A 115 -30.33 25.54 14.17
CA GLY A 115 -30.99 26.69 13.54
C GLY A 115 -32.14 26.20 12.69
N ALA A 116 -33.37 26.48 13.11
CA ALA A 116 -34.58 26.24 12.33
C ALA A 116 -34.60 27.20 11.12
N GLY A 117 -34.03 26.77 10.00
CA GLY A 117 -34.26 27.34 8.67
C GLY A 117 -35.49 26.70 8.04
N ASP A 118 -36.32 27.49 7.37
CA ASP A 118 -37.55 26.99 6.76
C ASP A 118 -37.24 25.85 5.76
N GLY A 119 -38.06 24.80 5.82
CA GLY A 119 -37.86 23.56 5.08
C GLY A 119 -38.19 23.66 3.60
N SER A 120 -37.67 24.67 2.90
CA SER A 120 -37.65 24.67 1.45
C SER A 120 -36.50 23.78 0.96
N PRO A 121 -36.78 22.72 0.17
CA PRO A 121 -35.72 21.89 -0.39
C PRO A 121 -34.91 22.78 -1.34
N VAL A 122 -33.60 22.89 -1.11
CA VAL A 122 -32.69 23.35 -2.16
C VAL A 122 -32.75 22.26 -3.24
N GLU A 123 -33.45 22.54 -4.33
CA GLU A 123 -33.45 21.67 -5.51
C GLU A 123 -31.99 21.53 -5.97
N ALA A 124 -31.40 20.36 -5.70
CA ALA A 124 -30.12 20.01 -6.29
C ALA A 124 -30.32 19.97 -7.80
N ASP A 125 -29.64 20.86 -8.52
CA ASP A 125 -29.61 20.88 -9.97
C ASP A 125 -29.10 19.52 -10.46
N ALA A 126 -30.04 18.65 -10.88
CA ALA A 126 -29.78 17.26 -11.27
C ALA A 126 -28.90 17.14 -12.53
N HIS A 127 -28.48 18.27 -13.12
CA HIS A 127 -27.67 18.35 -14.33
C HIS A 127 -26.20 18.74 -14.10
N ARG A 128 -25.79 19.08 -12.88
CA ARG A 128 -24.39 19.44 -12.59
C ARG A 128 -23.54 18.20 -12.35
N ASP A 129 -22.37 18.10 -12.99
CA ASP A 129 -21.45 16.98 -12.71
C ASP A 129 -20.99 17.11 -11.25
N PRO A 130 -21.09 16.06 -10.41
CA PRO A 130 -20.64 16.13 -9.02
C PRO A 130 -19.14 16.47 -8.87
N THR A 131 -18.34 16.38 -9.94
CA THR A 131 -16.94 16.82 -9.95
C THR A 131 -16.75 18.32 -10.22
N ASP A 132 -17.81 19.06 -10.57
CA ASP A 132 -17.72 20.48 -10.91
C ASP A 132 -17.40 21.35 -9.70
N GLY A 133 -16.24 22.01 -9.73
CA GLY A 133 -15.78 22.92 -8.68
C GLY A 133 -15.02 22.24 -7.55
N LEU A 134 -14.58 20.99 -7.73
CA LEU A 134 -13.65 20.34 -6.80
C LEU A 134 -12.27 21.00 -6.85
N ALA A 135 -11.59 21.04 -5.71
CA ALA A 135 -10.20 21.45 -5.60
C ALA A 135 -9.27 20.37 -6.18
N ARG A 136 -8.08 20.80 -6.61
CA ARG A 136 -7.08 19.93 -7.22
C ARG A 136 -5.68 20.35 -6.77
N GLY A 137 -4.80 19.37 -6.60
CA GLY A 137 -3.38 19.61 -6.35
C GLY A 137 -2.49 18.98 -7.41
N LEU A 138 -1.21 19.31 -7.33
CA LEU A 138 -0.12 18.75 -8.12
C LEU A 138 0.85 18.02 -7.20
N GLU A 139 1.23 16.79 -7.57
CA GLU A 139 2.31 16.03 -6.94
C GLU A 139 3.38 15.69 -8.00
N ALA A 140 4.51 15.13 -7.57
CA ALA A 140 5.66 14.89 -8.44
C ALA A 140 5.33 13.94 -9.59
N ALA A 141 6.01 14.16 -10.73
CA ALA A 141 5.84 13.41 -11.98
C ALA A 141 4.44 13.48 -12.64
N HIS A 142 3.50 14.28 -12.14
CA HIS A 142 2.26 14.60 -12.87
C HIS A 142 2.48 15.79 -13.81
N GLY A 143 2.00 15.69 -15.06
CA GLY A 143 2.00 16.81 -16.00
C GLY A 143 0.84 17.79 -15.79
N PHE A 144 -0.20 17.39 -15.06
CA PHE A 144 -1.40 18.18 -14.80
C PHE A 144 -1.86 18.06 -13.34
N PRO A 145 -2.40 19.15 -12.74
CA PRO A 145 -2.98 19.10 -11.41
C PRO A 145 -4.30 18.33 -11.41
N ARG A 146 -4.25 17.04 -11.05
CA ARG A 146 -5.38 16.10 -11.15
C ARG A 146 -5.73 15.39 -9.84
N ILE A 147 -5.16 15.86 -8.72
CA ILE A 147 -5.22 15.13 -7.45
C ILE A 147 -6.33 15.74 -6.59
N LEU A 148 -7.36 14.94 -6.36
CA LEU A 148 -8.50 15.31 -5.52
C LEU A 148 -8.19 15.04 -4.05
N HIS A 149 -8.45 16.04 -3.21
CA HIS A 149 -8.20 16.01 -1.77
C HIS A 149 -9.52 16.03 -1.00
N ALA A 150 -9.52 15.56 0.25
CA ALA A 150 -10.65 15.67 1.14
C ALA A 150 -10.19 15.94 2.58
N GLY A 151 -10.69 17.01 3.19
CA GLY A 151 -10.27 17.42 4.54
C GLY A 151 -8.83 17.93 4.59
N GLY A 152 -8.35 18.61 3.55
CA GLY A 152 -6.98 19.10 3.46
C GLY A 152 -5.99 17.98 3.14
N ASP A 153 -5.18 17.59 4.12
CA ASP A 153 -4.17 16.51 4.02
C ASP A 153 -4.64 15.21 4.71
N ALA A 154 -5.96 14.99 4.80
CA ALA A 154 -6.57 13.85 5.48
C ALA A 154 -7.49 13.02 4.56
N THR A 155 -7.23 13.02 3.25
CA THR A 155 -8.09 12.41 2.22
C THR A 155 -8.48 10.98 2.56
N GLY A 156 -7.51 10.19 3.00
CA GLY A 156 -7.68 8.81 3.40
C GLY A 156 -8.68 8.60 4.52
N ALA A 157 -8.64 9.45 5.55
CA ALA A 157 -9.53 9.36 6.70
C ALA A 157 -10.97 9.76 6.34
N VAL A 158 -11.17 10.73 5.43
CA VAL A 158 -12.51 11.08 4.92
C VAL A 158 -13.10 9.92 4.13
N VAL A 159 -12.32 9.35 3.21
CA VAL A 159 -12.75 8.21 2.38
C VAL A 159 -13.06 6.99 3.24
N GLU A 160 -12.17 6.62 4.15
CA GLU A 160 -12.35 5.47 5.06
C GLU A 160 -13.64 5.61 5.87
N ARG A 161 -13.89 6.76 6.52
CA ARG A 161 -15.11 6.98 7.31
C ARG A 161 -16.40 6.80 6.49
N ALA A 162 -16.43 7.30 5.26
CA ALA A 162 -17.59 7.16 4.39
C ALA A 162 -17.83 5.68 4.03
N LEU A 163 -16.78 4.96 3.64
CA LEU A 163 -16.88 3.56 3.23
C LEU A 163 -17.14 2.61 4.40
N VAL A 164 -16.57 2.86 5.58
CA VAL A 164 -16.86 2.10 6.81
C VAL A 164 -18.34 2.23 7.19
N ARG A 165 -18.91 3.43 7.09
CA ARG A 165 -20.34 3.64 7.30
C ARG A 165 -21.17 2.83 6.31
N ALA A 166 -20.80 2.82 5.03
CA ALA A 166 -21.50 2.06 4.01
C ALA A 166 -21.40 0.54 4.27
N VAL A 167 -20.21 0.00 4.58
CA VAL A 167 -20.00 -1.41 4.88
C VAL A 167 -20.87 -1.89 6.05
N ARG A 168 -20.96 -1.09 7.13
CA ARG A 168 -21.80 -1.44 8.30
C ARG A 168 -23.30 -1.54 7.95
N LEU A 169 -23.74 -0.94 6.85
CA LEU A 169 -25.12 -1.01 6.37
C LEU A 169 -25.34 -2.13 5.34
N THR A 170 -24.30 -2.60 4.66
CA THR A 170 -24.44 -3.51 3.51
C THR A 170 -23.89 -4.91 3.73
N ALA A 171 -22.76 -5.06 4.42
CA ALA A 171 -22.10 -6.36 4.59
C ALA A 171 -22.93 -7.29 5.50
N SER A 172 -22.98 -8.59 5.18
CA SER A 172 -23.72 -9.57 5.99
C SER A 172 -23.04 -9.78 7.35
N THR A 173 -21.70 -9.84 7.35
CA THR A 173 -20.89 -10.04 8.54
C THR A 173 -19.60 -9.24 8.44
N VAL A 174 -19.21 -8.59 9.54
CA VAL A 174 -17.88 -7.97 9.72
C VAL A 174 -17.20 -8.63 10.92
N LEU A 175 -16.02 -9.19 10.70
CA LEU A 175 -15.18 -9.80 11.72
C LEU A 175 -13.92 -8.94 11.91
N GLU A 176 -13.97 -8.06 12.90
CA GLU A 176 -12.80 -7.32 13.41
C GLU A 176 -11.92 -8.24 14.27
N ASP A 177 -10.68 -7.83 14.54
CA ASP A 177 -9.75 -8.56 15.42
C ASP A 177 -9.56 -10.04 15.03
N THR A 178 -9.57 -10.31 13.72
CA THR A 178 -9.54 -11.66 13.15
C THR A 178 -8.46 -11.78 12.09
N PHE A 179 -7.44 -12.59 12.37
CA PHE A 179 -6.33 -12.86 11.46
C PHE A 179 -6.69 -13.96 10.46
N VAL A 180 -6.38 -13.77 9.18
CA VAL A 180 -6.45 -14.84 8.18
C VAL A 180 -5.09 -15.52 8.10
N ALA A 181 -4.98 -16.73 8.64
CA ALA A 181 -3.72 -17.47 8.71
C ALA A 181 -3.34 -18.09 7.36
N ASP A 182 -4.30 -18.73 6.70
CA ASP A 182 -4.06 -19.39 5.41
C ASP A 182 -5.34 -19.48 4.58
N LEU A 183 -5.20 -19.78 3.29
CA LEU A 183 -6.30 -20.05 2.38
C LEU A 183 -6.69 -21.53 2.45
N LEU A 184 -8.00 -21.81 2.48
CA LEU A 184 -8.50 -23.17 2.32
C LEU A 184 -8.52 -23.52 0.83
N VAL A 185 -7.73 -24.50 0.41
CA VAL A 185 -7.67 -24.99 -0.97
C VAL A 185 -8.25 -26.40 -1.06
N GLU A 186 -9.24 -26.60 -1.92
CA GLU A 186 -9.89 -27.89 -2.17
C GLU A 186 -9.99 -28.13 -3.67
N ASN A 187 -9.62 -29.31 -4.16
CA ASN A 187 -9.71 -29.65 -5.59
C ASN A 187 -9.04 -28.59 -6.50
N GLY A 188 -7.90 -28.02 -6.07
CA GLY A 188 -7.16 -27.01 -6.83
C GLY A 188 -7.81 -25.62 -6.90
N ARG A 189 -8.86 -25.35 -6.11
CA ARG A 189 -9.50 -24.03 -6.00
C ARG A 189 -9.49 -23.53 -4.56
N VAL A 190 -9.45 -22.22 -4.38
CA VAL A 190 -9.69 -21.59 -3.07
C VAL A 190 -11.18 -21.70 -2.74
N ALA A 191 -11.47 -22.22 -1.55
CA ALA A 191 -12.81 -22.54 -1.05
C ALA A 191 -13.13 -21.87 0.29
N GLY A 192 -12.24 -21.00 0.78
CA GLY A 192 -12.38 -20.33 2.07
C GLY A 192 -11.06 -19.87 2.67
N VAL A 193 -11.10 -19.59 3.97
CA VAL A 193 -9.93 -19.16 4.76
C VAL A 193 -9.90 -19.84 6.13
N HIS A 194 -8.70 -20.00 6.66
CA HIS A 194 -8.44 -20.33 8.06
C HIS A 194 -8.24 -19.03 8.84
N THR A 195 -9.04 -18.82 9.89
CA THR A 195 -8.94 -17.62 10.74
C THR A 195 -8.44 -17.95 12.14
N VAL A 196 -7.87 -16.95 12.79
CA VAL A 196 -7.45 -16.97 14.20
C VAL A 196 -7.95 -15.70 14.87
N SER A 197 -8.64 -15.81 16.00
CA SER A 197 -9.07 -14.66 16.80
C SER A 197 -7.96 -14.16 17.73
N THR A 198 -8.19 -13.01 18.39
CA THR A 198 -7.33 -12.51 19.48
C THR A 198 -7.28 -13.40 20.72
N THR A 199 -8.18 -14.38 20.86
CA THR A 199 -8.14 -15.40 21.92
C THR A 199 -7.40 -16.67 21.49
N GLY A 200 -6.90 -16.72 20.24
CA GLY A 200 -6.27 -17.90 19.65
C GLY A 200 -7.26 -18.95 19.11
N GLU A 201 -8.56 -18.65 19.11
CA GLU A 201 -9.57 -19.54 18.54
C GLU A 201 -9.39 -19.64 17.03
N ARG A 202 -9.30 -20.87 16.52
CA ARG A 202 -9.15 -21.15 15.09
C ARG A 202 -10.48 -21.55 14.47
N GLN A 203 -10.82 -20.96 13.34
CA GLN A 203 -12.04 -21.28 12.60
C GLN A 203 -11.75 -21.47 11.10
N VAL A 204 -12.65 -22.16 10.42
CA VAL A 204 -12.64 -22.31 8.95
C VAL A 204 -13.88 -21.65 8.38
N LEU A 205 -13.69 -20.60 7.59
CA LEU A 205 -14.76 -19.90 6.91
C LEU A 205 -14.78 -20.32 5.45
N ARG A 206 -15.86 -20.98 5.02
CA ARG A 206 -16.04 -21.45 3.63
C ARG A 206 -16.76 -20.42 2.76
N ALA A 207 -16.31 -20.27 1.52
CA ALA A 207 -16.90 -19.36 0.53
C ALA A 207 -16.72 -19.89 -0.90
N GLU A 208 -17.53 -19.36 -1.82
CA GLU A 208 -17.42 -19.67 -3.25
C GLU A 208 -16.27 -18.92 -3.91
N ALA A 209 -15.92 -17.75 -3.36
CA ALA A 209 -14.75 -16.96 -3.72
C ALA A 209 -14.18 -16.22 -2.50
N VAL A 210 -12.88 -15.91 -2.56
CA VAL A 210 -12.15 -15.08 -1.61
C VAL A 210 -11.50 -13.92 -2.36
N VAL A 211 -11.63 -12.70 -1.82
CA VAL A 211 -10.94 -11.51 -2.32
C VAL A 211 -9.93 -11.06 -1.28
N LEU A 212 -8.65 -11.11 -1.62
CA LEU A 212 -7.58 -10.50 -0.83
C LEU A 212 -7.52 -9.00 -1.10
N ALA A 213 -7.55 -8.20 -0.04
CA ALA A 213 -7.42 -6.75 -0.03
C ALA A 213 -6.63 -6.29 1.22
N SER A 214 -5.62 -7.08 1.60
CA SER A 214 -4.93 -6.99 2.90
C SER A 214 -3.86 -5.90 3.00
N GLY A 215 -3.64 -5.11 1.94
CA GLY A 215 -2.56 -4.12 1.88
C GLY A 215 -1.19 -4.73 1.58
N GLY A 216 -0.14 -3.91 1.71
CA GLY A 216 1.26 -4.28 1.45
C GLY A 216 1.99 -4.89 2.65
N ALA A 217 3.33 -4.77 2.65
CA ALA A 217 4.24 -5.34 3.65
C ALA A 217 5.26 -4.33 4.20
N GLY A 218 4.83 -3.09 4.49
CA GLY A 218 5.70 -2.03 5.00
C GLY A 218 6.47 -2.40 6.27
N GLN A 219 5.87 -3.24 7.13
CA GLN A 219 6.46 -3.71 8.39
C GLN A 219 7.63 -4.70 8.19
N LEU A 220 8.06 -4.95 6.95
CA LEU A 220 9.35 -5.58 6.65
C LEU A 220 10.54 -4.67 6.97
N TYR A 221 10.35 -3.36 7.11
CA TYR A 221 11.43 -2.39 7.28
C TYR A 221 11.30 -1.65 8.60
N SER A 222 12.42 -1.29 9.21
CA SER A 222 12.47 -0.54 10.47
C SER A 222 11.91 0.88 10.33
N HIS A 223 12.08 1.50 9.17
CA HIS A 223 11.50 2.79 8.82
C HIS A 223 10.40 2.61 7.77
N THR A 224 9.15 2.78 8.20
CA THR A 224 7.96 2.66 7.35
C THR A 224 6.90 3.67 7.75
N THR A 225 6.16 4.14 6.77
CA THR A 225 4.98 5.02 6.93
C THR A 225 3.68 4.24 7.10
N ASN A 226 3.75 2.90 6.98
CA ASN A 226 2.58 2.04 7.08
C ASN A 226 2.26 1.70 8.55
N PRO A 227 0.97 1.56 8.93
CA PRO A 227 0.59 1.14 10.26
C PRO A 227 1.04 -0.29 10.55
N ARG A 228 1.04 -0.65 11.84
CA ARG A 228 1.56 -1.93 12.36
C ARG A 228 0.90 -3.17 11.75
N VAL A 229 -0.32 -3.04 11.24
CA VAL A 229 -1.05 -4.16 10.61
C VAL A 229 -0.51 -4.55 9.22
N THR A 230 0.38 -3.75 8.62
CA THR A 230 0.82 -3.91 7.22
C THR A 230 2.00 -4.88 7.08
N THR A 231 1.74 -6.16 7.36
CA THR A 231 2.75 -7.24 7.43
C THR A 231 2.75 -8.18 6.22
N GLY A 232 1.94 -7.92 5.19
CA GLY A 232 1.91 -8.72 3.96
C GLY A 232 1.20 -10.07 4.07
N ASP A 233 0.38 -10.30 5.11
CA ASP A 233 -0.18 -11.61 5.44
C ASP A 233 -0.94 -12.27 4.29
N GLY A 234 -1.73 -11.49 3.53
CA GLY A 234 -2.47 -11.99 2.38
C GLY A 234 -1.58 -12.46 1.23
N VAL A 235 -0.45 -11.79 0.99
CA VAL A 235 0.55 -12.21 0.00
C VAL A 235 1.19 -13.53 0.43
N ALA A 236 1.56 -13.64 1.71
CA ALA A 236 2.16 -14.85 2.26
C ALA A 236 1.19 -16.05 2.22
N ALA A 237 -0.09 -15.85 2.57
CA ALA A 237 -1.12 -16.87 2.45
C ALA A 237 -1.37 -17.30 0.99
N ALA A 238 -1.43 -16.34 0.05
CA ALA A 238 -1.56 -16.64 -1.37
C ALA A 238 -0.36 -17.48 -1.88
N TYR A 239 0.86 -17.12 -1.47
CA TYR A 239 2.07 -17.87 -1.83
C TYR A 239 2.04 -19.32 -1.35
N ARG A 240 1.70 -19.53 -0.07
CA ARG A 240 1.55 -20.86 0.54
C ARG A 240 0.43 -21.69 -0.09
N ALA A 241 -0.56 -21.05 -0.68
CA ALA A 241 -1.64 -21.69 -1.42
C ALA A 241 -1.26 -22.07 -2.86
N GLY A 242 -0.11 -21.62 -3.37
CA GLY A 242 0.33 -21.87 -4.75
C GLY A 242 0.05 -20.75 -5.74
N ALA A 243 -0.33 -19.55 -5.27
CA ALA A 243 -0.54 -18.42 -6.15
C ALA A 243 0.79 -17.90 -6.71
N ARG A 244 0.76 -17.40 -7.95
CA ARG A 244 1.86 -16.67 -8.56
C ARG A 244 1.97 -15.30 -7.91
N LEU A 245 3.18 -14.91 -7.55
CA LEU A 245 3.52 -13.54 -7.18
C LEU A 245 4.33 -12.89 -8.29
N ALA A 246 4.32 -11.57 -8.37
CA ALA A 246 5.13 -10.83 -9.33
C ALA A 246 5.78 -9.61 -8.69
N ASP A 247 6.94 -9.23 -9.24
CA ASP A 247 7.56 -7.91 -9.06
C ASP A 247 7.87 -7.55 -7.60
N LEU A 248 8.17 -8.57 -6.78
CA LEU A 248 8.33 -8.46 -5.33
C LEU A 248 9.46 -7.51 -4.91
N GLU A 249 10.48 -7.34 -5.76
CA GLU A 249 11.61 -6.45 -5.55
C GLU A 249 11.26 -4.96 -5.64
N PHE A 250 10.09 -4.61 -6.18
CA PHE A 250 9.65 -3.23 -6.34
C PHE A 250 8.85 -2.77 -5.13
N LEU A 251 9.57 -2.23 -4.15
CA LEU A 251 9.02 -1.50 -3.02
C LEU A 251 9.45 -0.05 -3.09
N GLN A 252 8.48 0.87 -3.10
CA GLN A 252 8.73 2.30 -3.12
C GLN A 252 8.96 2.83 -1.72
N PHE A 253 9.98 3.68 -1.60
CA PHE A 253 10.27 4.46 -0.41
C PHE A 253 9.77 5.88 -0.61
N HIS A 254 8.94 6.38 0.31
CA HIS A 254 8.55 7.78 0.31
C HIS A 254 9.76 8.62 0.71
N PRO A 255 10.07 9.73 0.01
CA PRO A 255 11.28 10.51 0.30
C PRO A 255 11.19 11.32 1.60
N THR A 256 9.99 11.73 1.99
CA THR A 256 9.77 12.67 3.11
C THR A 256 8.90 12.06 4.20
N SER A 257 9.52 11.27 5.08
CA SER A 257 8.97 10.90 6.39
C SER A 257 9.61 11.78 7.44
N MET A 258 8.85 12.34 8.37
CA MET A 258 9.39 13.13 9.47
C MET A 258 10.32 12.25 10.31
N ASP A 259 11.51 12.77 10.63
CA ASP A 259 12.46 12.12 11.55
C ASP A 259 12.00 12.29 13.00
N ALA A 260 10.91 11.60 13.34
CA ALA A 260 10.26 11.64 14.64
C ALA A 260 9.62 10.28 14.94
N PRO A 261 9.34 9.96 16.22
CA PRO A 261 8.64 8.74 16.58
C PRO A 261 7.35 8.55 15.76
N GLY A 262 7.18 7.37 15.16
CA GLY A 262 6.01 7.05 14.35
C GLY A 262 6.17 7.27 12.84
N ASN A 263 7.31 7.82 12.37
CA ASN A 263 7.61 7.99 10.94
C ASN A 263 6.46 8.68 10.17
N PHE A 264 5.94 9.78 10.73
CA PHE A 264 4.80 10.48 10.14
C PHE A 264 5.16 10.98 8.73
N LEU A 265 4.37 10.57 7.74
CA LEU A 265 4.60 10.98 6.36
C LEU A 265 4.36 12.49 6.21
N VAL A 266 5.27 13.21 5.56
CA VAL A 266 5.05 14.59 5.14
C VAL A 266 4.70 14.57 3.66
N SER A 267 3.44 14.87 3.34
CA SER A 267 2.87 14.70 2.00
C SER A 267 3.74 15.29 0.89
N GLU A 268 3.82 14.58 -0.23
CA GLU A 268 4.45 15.05 -1.46
C GLU A 268 3.87 16.38 -1.96
N ALA A 269 2.60 16.65 -1.65
CA ALA A 269 1.97 17.93 -1.94
C ALA A 269 2.75 19.12 -1.35
N VAL A 270 3.47 18.96 -0.24
CA VAL A 270 4.30 20.04 0.34
C VAL A 270 5.44 20.44 -0.61
N ARG A 271 6.07 19.48 -1.30
CA ARG A 271 7.03 19.76 -2.39
C ARG A 271 6.32 20.35 -3.61
N GLY A 272 5.12 19.86 -3.93
CA GLY A 272 4.24 20.38 -4.98
C GLY A 272 3.93 21.87 -4.84
N GLU A 273 3.78 22.36 -3.61
CA GLU A 273 3.55 23.78 -3.31
C GLU A 273 4.86 24.61 -3.30
N GLY A 274 6.03 23.99 -3.46
CA GLY A 274 7.32 24.67 -3.62
C GLY A 274 8.30 24.52 -2.46
N ALA A 275 8.05 23.66 -1.48
CA ALA A 275 9.05 23.34 -0.46
C ALA A 275 10.30 22.68 -1.08
N VAL A 276 11.47 23.01 -0.56
CA VAL A 276 12.77 22.58 -1.11
C VAL A 276 13.50 21.61 -0.18
N LEU A 277 14.34 20.74 -0.74
CA LEU A 277 15.16 19.82 0.05
C LEU A 277 16.55 20.39 0.24
N VAL A 278 16.97 20.53 1.51
CA VAL A 278 18.28 21.05 1.91
C VAL A 278 19.01 20.06 2.82
N ASP A 279 20.35 20.05 2.75
CA ASP A 279 21.18 19.27 3.67
C ASP A 279 21.31 19.95 5.05
N GLU A 280 22.07 19.33 5.96
CA GLU A 280 22.28 19.87 7.32
C GLU A 280 22.99 21.24 7.34
N GLN A 281 23.64 21.64 6.24
CA GLN A 281 24.27 22.95 6.06
C GLN A 281 23.34 23.97 5.37
N GLY A 282 22.10 23.58 5.03
CA GLY A 282 21.13 24.43 4.35
C GLY A 282 21.33 24.51 2.82
N VAL A 283 22.14 23.62 2.22
CA VAL A 283 22.38 23.63 0.77
C VAL A 283 21.26 22.86 0.06
N ARG A 284 20.54 23.55 -0.84
CA ARG A 284 19.57 22.92 -1.74
C ARG A 284 20.28 22.04 -2.77
N PHE A 285 20.01 20.73 -2.74
CA PHE A 285 20.80 19.76 -3.51
C PHE A 285 20.08 19.12 -4.70
N MET A 286 18.74 19.09 -4.73
CA MET A 286 17.99 18.41 -5.79
C MET A 286 18.22 18.95 -7.22
N PRO A 287 18.44 20.27 -7.45
CA PRO A 287 18.76 20.78 -8.79
C PRO A 287 20.04 20.19 -9.40
N GLN A 288 20.95 19.65 -8.58
CA GLN A 288 22.17 18.97 -9.05
C GLN A 288 21.94 17.49 -9.38
N VAL A 289 20.80 16.93 -8.98
CA VAL A 289 20.45 15.51 -9.12
C VAL A 289 19.55 15.28 -10.32
N HIS A 290 18.52 16.13 -10.49
CA HIS A 290 17.50 15.96 -11.52
C HIS A 290 16.99 17.33 -12.01
N PRO A 291 16.68 17.50 -13.31
CA PRO A 291 16.15 18.77 -13.83
C PRO A 291 14.84 19.20 -13.15
N ASP A 292 13.96 18.26 -12.82
CA ASP A 292 12.70 18.54 -12.10
C ASP A 292 12.89 18.78 -10.58
N ALA A 293 14.14 18.72 -10.08
CA ALA A 293 14.49 18.94 -8.68
C ALA A 293 13.55 18.18 -7.71
N GLU A 294 12.88 18.86 -6.78
CA GLU A 294 11.97 18.25 -5.79
C GLU A 294 10.70 17.62 -6.39
N LEU A 295 10.40 17.87 -7.67
CA LEU A 295 9.30 17.24 -8.41
C LEU A 295 9.75 16.06 -9.28
N ALA A 296 11.01 15.63 -9.15
CA ALA A 296 11.48 14.38 -9.74
C ALA A 296 10.72 13.15 -9.18
N PRO A 297 10.72 12.02 -9.90
CA PRO A 297 10.11 10.78 -9.41
C PRO A 297 10.61 10.37 -8.02
N ARG A 298 9.72 9.77 -7.21
CA ARG A 298 9.99 9.43 -5.81
C ARG A 298 11.26 8.60 -5.60
N ASP A 299 11.54 7.65 -6.46
CA ASP A 299 12.74 6.81 -6.38
C ASP A 299 14.02 7.65 -6.55
N VAL A 300 14.01 8.67 -7.41
CA VAL A 300 15.13 9.61 -7.59
C VAL A 300 15.33 10.45 -6.33
N VAL A 301 14.25 11.03 -5.79
CA VAL A 301 14.32 11.87 -4.59
C VAL A 301 14.74 11.06 -3.37
N ALA A 302 14.17 9.87 -3.17
CA ALA A 302 14.50 9.00 -2.03
C ALA A 302 15.97 8.54 -2.07
N ARG A 303 16.51 8.19 -3.24
CA ARG A 303 17.95 7.90 -3.41
C ARG A 303 18.82 9.12 -3.11
N ALA A 304 18.44 10.28 -3.62
CA ALA A 304 19.19 11.51 -3.38
C ALA A 304 19.27 11.85 -1.88
N ILE A 305 18.16 11.71 -1.16
CA ILE A 305 18.12 11.89 0.28
C ILE A 305 19.00 10.84 0.98
N ALA A 306 18.85 9.55 0.65
CA ALA A 306 19.66 8.50 1.26
C ALA A 306 21.18 8.71 1.05
N GLU A 307 21.58 9.15 -0.14
CA GLU A 307 22.96 9.49 -0.45
C GLU A 307 23.45 10.71 0.34
N ARG A 308 22.62 11.75 0.46
CA ARG A 308 22.96 12.93 1.28
C ARG A 308 23.09 12.57 2.75
N MET A 309 22.13 11.84 3.31
CA MET A 309 22.17 11.32 4.67
C MET A 309 23.45 10.51 4.93
N SER A 310 23.84 9.63 4.01
CA SER A 310 25.08 8.86 4.11
C SER A 310 26.33 9.76 4.25
N ARG A 311 26.41 10.83 3.44
CA ARG A 311 27.52 11.80 3.49
C ARG A 311 27.57 12.62 4.78
N GLN A 312 26.44 12.80 5.45
CA GLN A 312 26.33 13.46 6.76
C GLN A 312 26.21 12.47 7.93
N GLY A 313 26.69 11.24 7.77
CA GLY A 313 26.78 10.26 8.86
C GLY A 313 25.42 9.77 9.38
N GLY A 314 24.42 9.67 8.50
CA GLY A 314 23.09 9.13 8.80
C GLY A 314 22.09 10.14 9.37
N ARG A 315 22.50 11.38 9.64
CA ARG A 315 21.58 12.44 10.09
C ARG A 315 20.51 12.75 9.03
N PRO A 316 19.31 13.22 9.40
CA PRO A 316 18.24 13.55 8.45
C PRO A 316 18.58 14.75 7.57
N VAL A 317 18.02 14.82 6.36
CA VAL A 317 17.97 16.06 5.58
C VAL A 317 16.76 16.89 6.02
N PHE A 318 16.54 18.06 5.42
CA PHE A 318 15.42 18.91 5.78
C PHE A 318 14.55 19.28 4.58
N LEU A 319 13.23 19.23 4.78
CA LEU A 319 12.24 19.81 3.89
C LEU A 319 11.93 21.23 4.37
N ASP A 320 12.41 22.21 3.62
CA ASP A 320 12.24 23.63 3.92
C ASP A 320 10.98 24.18 3.23
N ALA A 321 9.93 24.38 4.04
CA ALA A 321 8.68 25.00 3.64
C ALA A 321 8.56 26.49 4.06
N THR A 322 9.62 27.08 4.64
CA THR A 322 9.57 28.44 5.18
C THR A 322 9.33 29.49 4.08
N GLY A 323 9.77 29.21 2.85
CA GLY A 323 9.50 30.03 1.67
C GLY A 323 8.01 30.14 1.32
N LEU A 324 7.18 29.17 1.71
CA LEU A 324 5.73 29.22 1.48
C LEU A 324 5.08 30.30 2.35
N ALA A 325 5.52 30.42 3.61
CA ALA A 325 5.01 31.41 4.55
C ALA A 325 5.48 32.84 4.22
N ALA A 326 6.72 32.98 3.72
CA ALA A 326 7.32 34.26 3.35
C ALA A 326 6.85 34.79 1.98
N GLY A 327 6.23 33.94 1.16
CA GLY A 327 5.75 34.27 -0.18
C GLY A 327 4.32 34.83 -0.22
N GLU A 328 3.75 34.87 -1.42
CA GLU A 328 2.39 35.38 -1.68
C GLU A 328 1.28 34.55 -1.02
N LEU A 329 1.58 33.30 -0.65
CA LEU A 329 0.65 32.40 0.04
C LEU A 329 0.43 32.82 1.52
N GLY A 330 1.44 33.44 2.13
CA GLY A 330 1.40 33.98 3.48
C GLY A 330 1.51 32.95 4.60
N ALA A 331 1.77 33.44 5.82
CA ALA A 331 2.10 32.59 6.99
C ALA A 331 1.01 31.60 7.42
N GLY A 332 -0.26 31.87 7.07
CA GLY A 332 -1.39 30.98 7.39
C GLY A 332 -1.53 29.80 6.44
N PHE A 333 -0.91 29.84 5.25
CA PHE A 333 -1.16 28.86 4.18
C PHE A 333 -0.84 27.42 4.59
N PHE A 334 0.30 27.19 5.24
CA PHE A 334 0.72 25.83 5.56
C PHE A 334 -0.26 25.14 6.51
N ALA A 335 -0.65 25.81 7.61
CA ALA A 335 -1.61 25.28 8.58
C ALA A 335 -2.99 25.04 7.97
N ALA A 336 -3.36 25.90 7.05
CA ALA A 336 -4.62 25.88 6.33
C ALA A 336 -4.70 24.74 5.29
N ARG A 337 -3.61 24.53 4.53
CA ARG A 337 -3.53 23.53 3.46
C ARG A 337 -3.17 22.13 3.97
N PHE A 338 -2.33 22.07 5.01
CA PHE A 338 -1.75 20.84 5.57
C PHE A 338 -2.00 20.75 7.09
N PRO A 339 -3.26 20.74 7.54
CA PRO A 339 -3.59 20.83 8.96
C PRO A 339 -3.01 19.69 9.80
N SER A 340 -3.00 18.45 9.28
CA SER A 340 -2.50 17.28 10.01
C SER A 340 -0.98 17.31 10.12
N ILE A 341 -0.28 17.64 9.02
CA ILE A 341 1.18 17.82 9.02
C ILE A 341 1.57 18.99 9.94
N PHE A 342 0.84 20.11 9.91
CA PHE A 342 1.11 21.25 10.79
C PHE A 342 0.97 20.86 12.25
N GLU A 343 -0.09 20.15 12.63
CA GLU A 343 -0.27 19.68 14.00
C GLU A 343 0.88 18.74 14.42
N GLU A 344 1.31 17.84 13.53
CA GLU A 344 2.43 16.94 13.82
C GLU A 344 3.76 17.68 13.98
N CYS A 345 4.04 18.68 13.14
CA CYS A 345 5.20 19.55 13.33
C CYS A 345 5.15 20.23 14.70
N ARG A 346 3.99 20.76 15.11
CA ARG A 346 3.83 21.43 16.41
C ARG A 346 4.04 20.48 17.58
N ARG A 347 3.54 19.24 17.51
CA ARG A 347 3.79 18.20 18.54
C ARG A 347 5.28 17.91 18.72
N ASN A 348 6.05 17.99 17.63
CA ASN A 348 7.49 17.80 17.64
C ASN A 348 8.28 19.11 17.82
N GLY A 349 7.62 20.22 18.19
CA GLY A 349 8.28 21.49 18.49
C GLY A 349 8.81 22.25 17.26
N ILE A 350 8.34 21.91 16.06
CA ILE A 350 8.76 22.51 14.79
C ILE A 350 7.72 23.51 14.31
N ASP A 351 8.16 24.71 13.89
CA ASP A 351 7.32 25.67 13.15
C ASP A 351 7.63 25.61 11.65
N PRO A 352 6.79 24.99 10.81
CA PRO A 352 7.09 24.89 9.38
C PRO A 352 7.12 26.26 8.68
N ALA A 353 6.59 27.33 9.29
CA ALA A 353 6.69 28.68 8.75
C ALA A 353 8.07 29.33 8.98
N THR A 354 8.84 28.85 9.95
CA THR A 354 10.15 29.46 10.32
C THR A 354 11.30 28.46 10.44
N GLN A 355 11.02 27.16 10.42
CA GLN A 355 11.98 26.07 10.62
C GLN A 355 11.76 24.97 9.58
N PRO A 356 12.83 24.47 8.94
CA PRO A 356 12.76 23.28 8.10
C PRO A 356 12.37 22.02 8.88
N ILE A 357 11.65 21.09 8.23
CA ILE A 357 11.18 19.84 8.82
C ILE A 357 12.26 18.75 8.59
N PRO A 358 12.80 18.09 9.62
CA PRO A 358 13.75 16.99 9.42
C PRO A 358 13.04 15.78 8.81
N VAL A 359 13.59 15.24 7.73
CA VAL A 359 12.98 14.14 6.98
C VAL A 359 13.98 13.06 6.57
N THR A 360 13.49 11.83 6.48
CA THR A 360 14.20 10.63 6.00
C THR A 360 13.31 9.83 5.04
N PRO A 361 13.89 8.99 4.16
CA PRO A 361 13.11 8.06 3.39
C PRO A 361 12.48 6.99 4.28
N ALA A 362 11.33 6.44 3.88
CA ALA A 362 10.69 5.34 4.59
C ALA A 362 9.94 4.42 3.63
N ALA A 363 9.89 3.12 3.93
CA ALA A 363 9.09 2.16 3.17
C ALA A 363 7.61 2.60 3.16
N HIS A 364 6.96 2.53 1.99
CA HIS A 364 5.66 3.18 1.82
C HIS A 364 4.64 2.41 0.99
N TYR A 365 5.03 1.90 -0.17
CA TYR A 365 4.11 1.21 -1.08
C TYR A 365 4.78 0.01 -1.73
N TRP A 366 4.10 -1.14 -1.74
CA TRP A 366 4.57 -2.32 -2.43
C TRP A 366 3.90 -2.45 -3.80
N MET A 367 4.68 -2.32 -4.89
CA MET A 367 4.15 -2.47 -6.26
C MET A 367 4.01 -3.94 -6.67
N GLY A 368 4.87 -4.80 -6.13
CA GLY A 368 4.75 -6.25 -6.26
C GLY A 368 3.64 -6.82 -5.38
N GLY A 369 3.36 -8.11 -5.55
CA GLY A 369 2.31 -8.78 -4.78
C GLY A 369 1.75 -10.00 -5.51
N VAL A 370 0.49 -10.35 -5.21
CA VAL A 370 -0.23 -11.45 -5.87
C VAL A 370 -0.52 -11.09 -7.31
N GLU A 371 -0.01 -11.87 -8.27
CA GLU A 371 -0.19 -11.57 -9.69
C GLU A 371 -1.68 -11.68 -10.08
N THR A 372 -2.17 -10.65 -10.76
CA THR A 372 -3.56 -10.58 -11.24
C THR A 372 -3.67 -10.14 -12.69
N ASP A 373 -4.81 -10.44 -13.31
CA ASP A 373 -5.27 -9.72 -14.50
C ASP A 373 -5.95 -8.38 -14.11
N VAL A 374 -6.38 -7.61 -15.12
CA VAL A 374 -7.11 -6.34 -14.92
C VAL A 374 -8.51 -6.52 -14.29
N TRP A 375 -8.93 -7.74 -13.99
CA TRP A 375 -10.18 -8.06 -13.30
C TRP A 375 -9.93 -8.56 -11.86
N GLY A 376 -8.69 -8.51 -11.38
CA GLY A 376 -8.30 -8.96 -10.04
C GLY A 376 -8.22 -10.48 -9.89
N ARG A 377 -8.30 -11.25 -10.98
CA ARG A 377 -8.24 -12.72 -10.91
C ARG A 377 -6.81 -13.19 -10.74
N THR A 378 -6.57 -14.08 -9.78
CA THR A 378 -5.25 -14.67 -9.54
C THR A 378 -5.04 -15.94 -10.37
N SER A 379 -3.86 -16.54 -10.26
CA SER A 379 -3.58 -17.88 -10.83
C SER A 379 -4.34 -19.03 -10.15
N LEU A 380 -4.96 -18.80 -8.99
CA LEU A 380 -5.75 -19.80 -8.29
C LEU A 380 -7.26 -19.58 -8.52
N PRO A 381 -7.99 -20.56 -9.06
CA PRO A 381 -9.45 -20.46 -9.17
C PRO A 381 -10.11 -20.18 -7.81
N GLY A 382 -11.08 -19.27 -7.80
CA GLY A 382 -11.78 -18.87 -6.58
C GLY A 382 -11.05 -17.81 -5.73
N LEU A 383 -9.85 -17.39 -6.12
CA LEU A 383 -9.09 -16.34 -5.45
C LEU A 383 -8.95 -15.10 -6.35
N PHE A 384 -9.31 -13.96 -5.78
CA PHE A 384 -9.08 -12.62 -6.33
C PHE A 384 -8.13 -11.83 -5.41
N ALA A 385 -7.43 -10.85 -5.96
CA ALA A 385 -6.64 -9.90 -5.19
C ALA A 385 -6.82 -8.49 -5.78
N VAL A 386 -6.98 -7.48 -4.92
CA VAL A 386 -7.19 -6.06 -5.33
C VAL A 386 -6.54 -5.09 -4.35
N GLY A 387 -6.16 -3.91 -4.85
CA GLY A 387 -5.37 -2.95 -4.09
C GLY A 387 -3.92 -3.41 -3.91
N GLU A 388 -3.22 -2.87 -2.91
CA GLU A 388 -1.76 -3.04 -2.72
C GLU A 388 -1.30 -4.49 -2.51
N VAL A 389 -2.19 -5.43 -2.14
CA VAL A 389 -1.85 -6.86 -2.06
C VAL A 389 -1.63 -7.48 -3.45
N ALA A 390 -2.17 -6.86 -4.50
CA ALA A 390 -2.14 -7.35 -5.87
C ALA A 390 -1.04 -6.68 -6.70
N CYS A 391 -0.42 -7.45 -7.59
CA CYS A 391 0.38 -6.94 -8.68
C CYS A 391 -0.43 -7.05 -9.98
N THR A 392 -1.14 -5.98 -10.33
CA THR A 392 -1.83 -5.83 -11.62
C THR A 392 -0.85 -5.49 -12.76
N GLY A 393 0.36 -5.03 -12.41
CA GLY A 393 1.36 -4.48 -13.31
C GLY A 393 1.15 -3.00 -13.65
N VAL A 394 0.16 -2.32 -13.06
CA VAL A 394 -0.16 -0.92 -13.40
C VAL A 394 0.97 0.06 -13.02
N HIS A 395 1.71 -0.22 -11.95
CA HIS A 395 2.76 0.67 -11.45
C HIS A 395 4.15 0.39 -12.04
N GLY A 396 4.34 -0.74 -12.71
CA GLY A 396 5.66 -1.18 -13.16
C GLY A 396 6.69 -1.14 -12.03
N ALA A 397 7.85 -0.56 -12.30
CA ALA A 397 8.96 -0.49 -11.34
C ALA A 397 8.86 0.66 -10.33
N ASN A 398 7.92 1.59 -10.48
CA ASN A 398 7.77 2.76 -9.61
C ASN A 398 6.38 3.41 -9.76
N ARG A 399 5.67 3.53 -8.63
CA ARG A 399 4.30 4.03 -8.61
C ARG A 399 4.23 5.55 -8.70
N LEU A 400 3.39 6.08 -9.61
CA LEU A 400 3.04 7.50 -9.66
C LEU A 400 2.24 7.90 -8.41
N ALA A 401 2.59 9.04 -7.80
CA ALA A 401 1.92 9.55 -6.62
C ALA A 401 0.40 9.70 -6.83
N SER A 402 -0.39 9.51 -5.76
CA SER A 402 -1.86 9.51 -5.79
C SER A 402 -2.59 8.47 -6.69
N ASN A 403 -1.87 7.57 -7.39
CA ASN A 403 -2.49 6.44 -8.12
C ASN A 403 -2.87 5.21 -7.24
N SER A 404 -2.34 5.00 -6.03
CA SER A 404 -2.59 3.77 -5.25
C SER A 404 -4.02 3.65 -4.73
N LEU A 405 -4.62 4.75 -4.26
CA LEU A 405 -6.03 4.78 -3.89
C LEU A 405 -6.91 4.59 -5.13
N LEU A 406 -6.55 5.21 -6.26
CA LEU A 406 -7.27 5.03 -7.52
C LEU A 406 -7.25 3.56 -7.97
N GLU A 407 -6.08 2.92 -7.98
CA GLU A 407 -5.91 1.51 -8.31
C GLU A 407 -6.82 0.65 -7.44
N SER A 408 -6.71 0.83 -6.13
CA SER A 408 -7.47 0.07 -5.15
C SER A 408 -8.97 0.14 -5.42
N VAL A 409 -9.46 1.28 -5.87
CA VAL A 409 -10.87 1.52 -6.19
C VAL A 409 -11.25 0.94 -7.56
N VAL A 410 -10.51 1.25 -8.62
CA VAL A 410 -10.80 0.78 -9.99
C VAL A 410 -10.83 -0.74 -10.06
N PHE A 411 -9.79 -1.41 -9.58
CA PHE A 411 -9.68 -2.86 -9.70
C PHE A 411 -10.60 -3.60 -8.72
N ALA A 412 -10.94 -3.02 -7.56
CA ALA A 412 -11.99 -3.54 -6.68
C ALA A 412 -13.34 -3.60 -7.40
N TRP A 413 -13.74 -2.52 -8.09
CA TRP A 413 -14.99 -2.50 -8.84
C TRP A 413 -15.02 -3.53 -9.98
N ARG A 414 -13.90 -3.69 -10.70
CA ARG A 414 -13.80 -4.70 -11.76
C ARG A 414 -13.85 -6.12 -11.20
N ALA A 415 -13.20 -6.38 -10.06
CA ALA A 415 -13.28 -7.68 -9.39
C ALA A 415 -14.73 -8.04 -9.01
N VAL A 416 -15.51 -7.09 -8.49
CA VAL A 416 -16.94 -7.30 -8.23
C VAL A 416 -17.73 -7.67 -9.49
N GLN A 417 -17.47 -6.98 -10.61
CA GLN A 417 -18.10 -7.33 -11.90
C GLN A 417 -17.67 -8.72 -12.41
N ALA A 418 -16.43 -9.11 -12.15
CA ALA A 418 -15.92 -10.42 -12.54
C ALA A 418 -16.50 -11.54 -11.67
N LEU A 419 -16.68 -11.32 -10.36
CA LEU A 419 -17.33 -12.26 -9.45
C LEU A 419 -18.74 -12.62 -9.91
N ALA A 420 -19.51 -11.65 -10.41
CA ALA A 420 -20.85 -11.88 -10.95
C ALA A 420 -20.91 -12.81 -12.18
N LYS A 421 -19.78 -13.03 -12.86
CA LYS A 421 -19.67 -13.88 -14.07
C LYS A 421 -19.25 -15.32 -13.76
N GLY A 422 -18.97 -15.64 -12.49
CA GLY A 422 -18.55 -16.98 -12.06
C GLY A 422 -17.02 -17.19 -12.09
N PRO A 423 -16.54 -18.32 -11.53
CA PRO A 423 -15.12 -18.53 -11.25
C PRO A 423 -14.33 -18.72 -12.55
N THR A 424 -13.38 -17.81 -12.78
CA THR A 424 -12.36 -17.90 -13.82
C THR A 424 -11.02 -17.54 -13.18
N SER A 425 -9.93 -18.13 -13.67
CA SER A 425 -8.57 -17.87 -13.19
C SER A 425 -7.72 -17.25 -14.29
N LEU A 426 -6.67 -16.53 -13.88
CA LEU A 426 -5.63 -16.03 -14.78
C LEU A 426 -5.04 -17.19 -15.59
N GLN A 427 -5.00 -17.05 -16.91
CA GLN A 427 -4.31 -17.97 -17.79
C GLN A 427 -2.81 -17.68 -17.75
N ALA A 428 -1.98 -18.71 -17.58
CA ALA A 428 -0.56 -18.51 -17.44
C ALA A 428 0.09 -18.11 -18.78
N GLY A 429 0.65 -16.90 -18.84
CA GLY A 429 1.62 -16.52 -19.88
C GLY A 429 3.05 -17.03 -19.58
N PRO A 430 3.95 -17.04 -20.57
CA PRO A 430 5.37 -17.33 -20.35
C PRO A 430 5.99 -16.23 -19.49
N ALA A 431 6.65 -16.60 -18.39
CA ALA A 431 7.36 -15.68 -17.51
C ALA A 431 8.60 -16.37 -16.95
N GLU A 432 9.67 -15.60 -16.72
CA GLU A 432 10.82 -16.07 -15.96
C GLU A 432 10.39 -16.32 -14.52
N ALA A 433 10.60 -17.55 -14.05
CA ALA A 433 10.05 -18.03 -12.80
C ALA A 433 11.16 -18.25 -11.77
N ILE A 434 11.04 -17.60 -10.62
CA ILE A 434 11.82 -17.89 -9.42
C ILE A 434 11.04 -18.93 -8.64
N TRP A 435 11.62 -20.14 -8.50
CA TRP A 435 11.03 -21.22 -7.73
C TRP A 435 11.58 -21.20 -6.31
N VAL A 436 10.68 -21.12 -5.32
CA VAL A 436 11.06 -21.22 -3.90
C VAL A 436 10.12 -22.23 -3.23
N PRO A 437 10.63 -23.30 -2.58
CA PRO A 437 9.79 -24.24 -1.86
C PRO A 437 8.90 -23.51 -0.83
N SER A 438 7.61 -23.83 -0.81
CA SER A 438 6.73 -23.31 0.26
C SER A 438 6.95 -24.14 1.52
N VAL A 439 7.18 -23.46 2.63
CA VAL A 439 7.05 -24.05 3.96
C VAL A 439 5.64 -23.79 4.51
N GLY A 440 5.12 -24.71 5.32
CA GLY A 440 3.89 -24.46 6.09
C GLY A 440 4.14 -23.38 7.15
N LEU A 441 3.07 -22.82 7.73
CA LEU A 441 3.20 -21.98 8.91
C LEU A 441 3.88 -22.78 10.03
N ALA A 442 4.88 -22.20 10.68
CA ALA A 442 5.38 -22.77 11.93
C ALA A 442 4.35 -22.47 13.03
N ASP A 443 4.24 -23.32 14.05
CA ASP A 443 3.33 -23.08 15.18
C ASP A 443 3.85 -21.98 16.14
N GLY A 444 4.58 -20.99 15.62
CA GLY A 444 5.03 -19.81 16.37
C GLY A 444 6.20 -20.05 17.33
N SER A 445 7.10 -21.01 17.05
CA SER A 445 8.33 -21.15 17.83
C SER A 445 9.41 -20.20 17.31
N ALA A 446 9.67 -19.11 18.04
CA ALA A 446 10.82 -18.25 17.75
C ALA A 446 12.13 -19.07 17.83
N GLY A 447 12.86 -19.15 16.72
CA GLY A 447 14.21 -19.74 16.69
C GLY A 447 15.20 -18.93 17.53
N LEU A 448 16.30 -19.54 17.94
CA LEU A 448 17.37 -18.86 18.67
C LEU A 448 18.09 -17.87 17.75
N GLY A 449 17.70 -16.58 17.77
CA GLY A 449 18.42 -15.51 17.07
C GLY A 449 17.60 -14.71 16.04
N PHE A 450 16.36 -15.12 15.77
CA PHE A 450 15.40 -14.31 15.02
C PHE A 450 14.66 -13.33 15.94
N SER A 451 14.48 -12.09 15.50
CA SER A 451 13.50 -11.16 16.04
C SER A 451 12.94 -10.30 14.91
N ARG A 452 11.71 -9.78 15.07
CA ARG A 452 11.12 -8.83 14.12
C ARG A 452 12.03 -7.62 13.89
N ASP A 453 12.59 -7.06 14.95
CA ASP A 453 13.49 -5.90 14.87
C ASP A 453 14.77 -6.23 14.08
N ALA A 454 15.35 -7.42 14.27
CA ALA A 454 16.54 -7.85 13.52
C ALA A 454 16.23 -8.05 12.03
N LEU A 455 15.07 -8.63 11.71
CA LEU A 455 14.60 -8.74 10.32
C LEU A 455 14.40 -7.35 9.70
N GLN A 456 13.72 -6.46 10.41
CA GLN A 456 13.42 -5.12 9.93
C GLN A 456 14.68 -4.30 9.66
N GLN A 457 15.67 -4.42 10.53
CA GLN A 457 16.97 -3.78 10.35
C GLN A 457 17.75 -4.39 9.17
N LEU A 458 17.78 -5.72 9.05
CA LEU A 458 18.43 -6.40 7.93
C LEU A 458 17.83 -5.98 6.58
N MET A 459 16.49 -5.94 6.50
CA MET A 459 15.78 -5.51 5.29
C MET A 459 16.06 -4.04 4.96
N TRP A 460 16.11 -3.16 5.96
CA TRP A 460 16.49 -1.76 5.77
C TRP A 460 17.91 -1.61 5.21
N ASP A 461 18.88 -2.32 5.79
CA ASP A 461 20.30 -2.16 5.46
C ASP A 461 20.71 -2.82 4.12
N ALA A 462 20.07 -3.93 3.75
CA ALA A 462 20.46 -4.72 2.58
C ALA A 462 19.45 -4.69 1.44
N VAL A 463 18.15 -4.47 1.73
CA VAL A 463 17.04 -4.56 0.77
C VAL A 463 16.27 -3.22 0.67
N GLY A 464 16.82 -2.17 1.27
CA GLY A 464 16.29 -0.81 1.26
C GLY A 464 16.46 -0.06 -0.07
N VAL A 465 16.59 1.27 0.02
CA VAL A 465 16.75 2.20 -1.13
C VAL A 465 17.99 1.88 -1.97
N HIS A 466 19.10 1.53 -1.31
CA HIS A 466 20.36 1.16 -1.97
C HIS A 466 20.66 -0.32 -1.75
N ARG A 467 20.79 -1.06 -2.85
CA ARG A 467 21.09 -2.49 -2.82
C ARG A 467 22.43 -2.75 -3.49
N ASP A 468 23.06 -3.85 -3.12
CA ASP A 468 24.26 -4.38 -3.77
C ASP A 468 24.19 -5.90 -3.76
N GLY A 469 24.73 -6.57 -4.78
CA GLY A 469 24.66 -8.01 -4.91
C GLY A 469 25.31 -8.77 -3.75
N ALA A 470 26.41 -8.28 -3.20
CA ALA A 470 27.09 -8.92 -2.07
C ALA A 470 26.24 -8.85 -0.79
N ARG A 471 25.71 -7.66 -0.47
CA ARG A 471 24.81 -7.46 0.68
C ARG A 471 23.51 -8.24 0.54
N LEU A 472 22.89 -8.26 -0.64
CA LEU A 472 21.69 -9.07 -0.90
C LEU A 472 21.95 -10.57 -0.69
N THR A 473 23.10 -11.06 -1.14
CA THR A 473 23.50 -12.47 -0.96
C THR A 473 23.70 -12.81 0.52
N ALA A 474 24.39 -11.94 1.27
CA ALA A 474 24.60 -12.12 2.71
C ALA A 474 23.28 -12.06 3.49
N ALA A 475 22.40 -11.11 3.16
CA ALA A 475 21.09 -10.99 3.79
C ALA A 475 20.23 -12.23 3.52
N LEU A 476 20.21 -12.74 2.28
CA LEU A 476 19.47 -13.95 1.95
C LEU A 476 19.97 -15.16 2.76
N ALA A 477 21.29 -15.31 2.92
CA ALA A 477 21.86 -16.38 3.74
C ALA A 477 21.42 -16.29 5.21
N GLN A 478 21.35 -15.08 5.78
CA GLN A 478 20.86 -14.87 7.14
C GLN A 478 19.36 -15.18 7.28
N LEU A 479 18.55 -14.73 6.32
CA LEU A 479 17.12 -15.02 6.29
C LEU A 479 16.85 -16.53 6.18
N ASP A 480 17.62 -17.22 5.34
CA ASP A 480 17.54 -18.68 5.18
C ASP A 480 17.97 -19.43 6.44
N ALA A 481 18.98 -18.94 7.16
CA ALA A 481 19.39 -19.49 8.45
C ALA A 481 18.27 -19.36 9.50
N TRP A 482 17.67 -18.17 9.65
CA TRP A 482 16.55 -17.96 10.56
C TRP A 482 15.35 -18.86 10.24
N ALA A 483 15.02 -19.03 8.95
CA ALA A 483 13.92 -19.89 8.53
C ALA A 483 14.19 -21.37 8.85
N ALA A 484 15.43 -21.85 8.64
CA ALA A 484 15.82 -23.22 8.96
C ALA A 484 15.78 -23.51 10.48
N GLU A 485 16.19 -22.54 11.30
CA GLU A 485 16.11 -22.62 12.76
C GLU A 485 14.66 -22.70 13.26
N GLN A 486 13.77 -21.84 12.73
CA GLN A 486 12.34 -21.87 13.07
C GLN A 486 11.71 -23.22 12.70
N ALA A 487 12.00 -23.76 11.52
CA ALA A 487 11.49 -25.06 11.08
C ALA A 487 11.96 -26.21 11.99
N SER A 488 13.22 -26.17 12.42
CA SER A 488 13.81 -27.17 13.33
C SER A 488 13.21 -27.09 14.74
N GLY A 489 12.99 -25.87 15.25
CA GLY A 489 12.35 -25.63 16.54
C GLY A 489 10.88 -26.09 16.57
N ALA A 490 10.14 -25.86 15.49
CA ALA A 490 8.76 -26.30 15.35
C ALA A 490 8.64 -27.83 15.34
N ALA A 491 9.53 -28.53 14.62
CA ALA A 491 9.57 -29.99 14.61
C ALA A 491 9.83 -30.57 16.01
N TRP A 492 10.79 -29.98 16.75
CA TRP A 492 11.10 -30.40 18.12
C TRP A 492 9.95 -30.12 19.11
N ALA A 493 9.26 -28.99 18.96
CA ALA A 493 8.09 -28.66 19.77
C ALA A 493 6.91 -29.60 19.48
N ALA A 494 6.67 -29.92 18.20
CA ALA A 494 5.62 -30.85 17.78
C ALA A 494 5.84 -32.28 18.31
N GLU A 495 7.09 -32.75 18.38
CA GLU A 495 7.45 -34.05 18.97
C GLU A 495 7.17 -34.13 20.48
N ARG A 496 7.26 -33.01 21.20
CA ARG A 496 7.01 -32.95 22.66
C ARG A 496 5.60 -32.54 23.05
N ALA A 497 4.79 -32.03 22.14
CA ALA A 497 3.41 -31.59 22.39
C ALA A 497 2.39 -32.73 22.56
N SER A 498 2.81 -33.88 23.09
CA SER A 498 1.96 -35.00 23.53
C SER A 498 1.41 -34.81 24.96
N GLY A 499 1.49 -33.59 25.52
CA GLY A 499 1.06 -33.27 26.89
C GLY A 499 0.32 -31.94 26.98
N ALA A 500 -0.67 -31.90 27.88
CA ALA A 500 -1.79 -30.95 27.96
C ALA A 500 -1.47 -29.53 28.51
N ASP A 501 -0.36 -28.91 28.15
CA ASP A 501 -0.04 -27.54 28.61
C ASP A 501 0.18 -26.58 27.42
N ARG A 502 -0.91 -25.92 27.00
CA ARG A 502 -0.88 -24.69 26.19
C ARG A 502 -1.67 -23.61 26.92
N ARG A 503 -1.07 -23.01 27.96
CA ARG A 503 -1.58 -21.81 28.62
C ARG A 503 -0.45 -20.92 29.09
N GLU A 504 0.15 -20.23 28.12
CA GLU A 504 0.74 -18.90 28.24
C GLU A 504 1.21 -18.55 26.82
N GLN A 505 0.35 -17.92 26.04
CA GLN A 505 0.66 -17.60 24.64
C GLN A 505 0.70 -16.08 24.48
N ALA A 506 1.83 -15.61 23.96
CA ALA A 506 2.03 -14.27 23.41
C ALA A 506 0.89 -13.89 22.46
N ALA A 507 0.68 -12.58 22.22
CA ALA A 507 -0.37 -12.07 21.35
C ALA A 507 -0.50 -12.92 20.07
N PRO A 508 -1.67 -13.53 19.78
CA PRO A 508 -1.77 -14.66 18.84
C PRO A 508 -1.38 -14.33 17.41
N PHE A 509 -1.32 -13.05 17.05
CA PHE A 509 -0.95 -12.62 15.70
C PHE A 509 0.56 -12.42 15.54
N GLY A 510 1.28 -12.01 16.59
CA GLY A 510 2.68 -11.59 16.47
C GLY A 510 3.58 -12.67 15.86
N ALA A 511 3.44 -13.91 16.32
CA ALA A 511 4.20 -15.03 15.77
C ALA A 511 3.80 -15.37 14.32
N LEU A 512 2.51 -15.32 13.98
CA LEU A 512 2.03 -15.57 12.62
C LEU A 512 2.50 -14.48 11.64
N GLU A 513 2.50 -13.23 12.09
CA GLU A 513 3.05 -12.10 11.35
C GLU A 513 4.56 -12.25 11.14
N ASP A 514 5.31 -12.69 12.15
CA ASP A 514 6.76 -12.90 12.06
C ASP A 514 7.12 -13.97 11.03
N ASP A 515 6.39 -15.08 11.01
CA ASP A 515 6.53 -16.14 10.00
C ASP A 515 6.26 -15.60 8.58
N ASN A 516 5.20 -14.80 8.43
CA ASN A 516 4.88 -14.15 7.16
C ASN A 516 5.97 -13.17 6.73
N LEU A 517 6.44 -12.32 7.64
CA LEU A 517 7.49 -11.33 7.37
C LEU A 517 8.79 -12.02 6.96
N LEU A 518 9.20 -13.09 7.65
CA LEU A 518 10.40 -13.85 7.30
C LEU A 518 10.30 -14.48 5.91
N LEU A 519 9.17 -15.13 5.61
CA LEU A 519 8.91 -15.67 4.28
C LEU A 519 8.99 -14.57 3.20
N LEU A 520 8.29 -13.46 3.39
CA LEU A 520 8.27 -12.38 2.40
C LEU A 520 9.65 -11.72 2.24
N ALA A 521 10.40 -11.54 3.32
CA ALA A 521 11.77 -11.05 3.27
C ALA A 521 12.66 -11.94 2.39
N GLN A 522 12.55 -13.27 2.53
CA GLN A 522 13.27 -14.21 1.67
C GLN A 522 12.87 -14.08 0.20
N LEU A 523 11.57 -13.98 -0.11
CA LEU A 523 11.08 -13.90 -1.50
C LEU A 523 11.47 -12.58 -2.17
N ILE A 524 11.37 -11.46 -1.46
CA ILE A 524 11.78 -10.13 -1.95
C ILE A 524 13.29 -10.11 -2.19
N THR A 525 14.09 -10.62 -1.25
CA THR A 525 15.56 -10.61 -1.38
C THR A 525 16.01 -11.46 -2.57
N ARG A 526 15.39 -12.62 -2.81
CA ARG A 526 15.65 -13.44 -4.01
C ARG A 526 15.29 -12.72 -5.31
N SER A 527 14.13 -12.07 -5.34
CA SER A 527 13.70 -11.30 -6.51
C SER A 527 14.64 -10.12 -6.77
N ALA A 528 15.09 -9.44 -5.71
CA ALA A 528 16.05 -8.35 -5.81
C ALA A 528 17.46 -8.82 -6.24
N LEU A 529 17.86 -10.05 -5.87
CA LEU A 529 19.14 -10.63 -6.29
C LEU A 529 19.09 -11.07 -7.76
N ALA A 530 17.95 -11.60 -8.20
CA ALA A 530 17.71 -12.02 -9.59
C ALA A 530 17.73 -10.84 -10.57
N ARG A 531 17.17 -9.69 -10.18
CA ARG A 531 17.28 -8.44 -10.96
C ARG A 531 18.69 -7.84 -10.81
N ARG A 532 19.48 -7.94 -11.87
CA ARG A 532 20.85 -7.42 -12.01
C ARG A 532 20.87 -6.16 -12.86
N GLU A 533 20.00 -5.20 -12.56
CA GLU A 533 19.94 -3.87 -13.16
C GLU A 533 19.44 -2.87 -12.12
N SER A 534 19.39 -1.59 -12.47
CA SER A 534 18.70 -0.55 -11.69
C SER A 534 17.55 0.03 -12.50
N ARG A 535 16.33 -0.05 -11.99
CA ARG A 535 15.10 0.41 -12.65
C ARG A 535 14.06 0.84 -11.62
N GLY A 536 13.56 2.08 -11.74
CA GLY A 536 12.57 2.64 -10.82
C GLY A 536 13.01 2.53 -9.36
N ALA A 537 12.16 1.95 -8.51
CA ALA A 537 12.43 1.79 -7.08
C ALA A 537 13.46 0.68 -6.75
N HIS A 538 13.85 -0.14 -7.73
CA HIS A 538 14.94 -1.11 -7.56
C HIS A 538 16.26 -0.47 -7.99
N PHE A 539 17.15 -0.17 -7.05
CA PHE A 539 18.48 0.39 -7.35
C PHE A 539 19.60 -0.47 -6.80
N ARG A 540 20.50 -0.89 -7.68
CA ARG A 540 21.69 -1.71 -7.42
C ARG A 540 22.94 -0.88 -7.68
N SER A 541 23.65 -0.51 -6.62
CA SER A 541 24.86 0.33 -6.72
C SER A 541 26.00 -0.37 -7.49
N ASP A 542 26.01 -1.69 -7.52
CA ASP A 542 26.95 -2.52 -8.29
C ASP A 542 26.59 -2.63 -9.78
N VAL A 543 25.34 -2.34 -10.16
CA VAL A 543 24.84 -2.29 -11.54
C VAL A 543 23.86 -1.12 -11.72
N PRO A 544 24.36 0.14 -11.72
CA PRO A 544 23.52 1.33 -11.62
C PRO A 544 22.69 1.67 -12.87
N GLY A 545 22.92 0.97 -13.99
CA GLY A 545 22.20 1.16 -15.25
C GLY A 545 21.00 0.23 -15.41
N THR A 546 20.09 0.61 -16.30
CA THR A 546 19.02 -0.27 -16.80
C THR A 546 19.56 -1.28 -17.82
N ASP A 547 19.01 -2.49 -17.83
CA ASP A 547 19.28 -3.54 -18.82
C ASP A 547 17.98 -3.92 -19.52
N GLU A 548 17.95 -3.76 -20.85
CA GLU A 548 16.78 -4.07 -21.67
C GLU A 548 16.43 -5.55 -21.68
N ALA A 549 17.40 -6.45 -21.48
CA ALA A 549 17.14 -7.88 -21.33
C ALA A 549 16.34 -8.17 -20.03
N GLN A 550 16.44 -7.29 -19.04
CA GLN A 550 15.75 -7.40 -17.75
C GLN A 550 14.46 -6.59 -17.69
N ARG A 551 14.05 -5.95 -18.80
CA ARG A 551 12.75 -5.27 -18.90
C ARG A 551 11.59 -6.27 -19.05
N HIS A 552 11.43 -7.11 -18.04
CA HIS A 552 10.35 -8.07 -17.88
C HIS A 552 9.96 -8.19 -16.40
N HIS A 553 8.74 -8.70 -16.17
CA HIS A 553 8.24 -9.00 -14.83
C HIS A 553 8.88 -10.27 -14.27
N LEU A 554 9.31 -10.23 -13.01
CA LEU A 554 9.81 -11.42 -12.31
C LEU A 554 8.64 -12.10 -11.60
N VAL A 555 8.43 -13.39 -11.88
CA VAL A 555 7.33 -14.15 -11.27
C VAL A 555 7.88 -15.14 -10.25
N THR A 556 7.40 -15.07 -9.02
CA THR A 556 7.76 -16.03 -7.95
C THR A 556 6.68 -17.09 -7.80
N ARG A 557 7.08 -18.35 -7.69
CA ARG A 557 6.16 -19.51 -7.55
C ARG A 557 6.65 -20.47 -6.48
N SER A 558 5.68 -21.05 -5.77
CA SER A 558 5.89 -22.24 -4.94
C SER A 558 5.68 -23.52 -5.75
N GLU A 559 6.30 -24.62 -5.32
CA GLU A 559 5.99 -25.94 -5.87
C GLU A 559 4.49 -26.27 -5.65
N PRO A 560 3.82 -26.92 -6.61
CA PRO A 560 2.43 -27.32 -6.43
C PRO A 560 2.32 -28.24 -5.20
N LYS A 561 1.43 -27.92 -4.26
CA LYS A 561 1.03 -28.88 -3.23
C LYS A 561 0.45 -30.10 -3.95
N VAL A 562 1.17 -31.23 -3.95
CA VAL A 562 0.61 -32.52 -4.36
C VAL A 562 -0.40 -32.90 -3.28
N LEU A 563 -1.65 -32.48 -3.46
CA LEU A 563 -2.76 -32.90 -2.61
C LEU A 563 -3.06 -34.36 -2.94
N VAL A 564 -2.42 -35.29 -2.24
CA VAL A 564 -2.86 -36.68 -2.20
C VAL A 564 -4.19 -36.67 -1.42
N SER A 565 -5.31 -36.91 -2.10
CA SER A 565 -6.57 -37.15 -1.40
C SER A 565 -6.38 -38.32 -0.43
N PRO A 566 -6.87 -38.25 0.82
CA PRO A 566 -6.93 -39.42 1.69
C PRO A 566 -7.82 -40.52 1.09
#